data_AF-A0A550HH73-F1
#
_entry.id   AF-A0A550HH73-F1
#
_cell.length_a   1.000
_cell.length_b   1.000
_cell.length_c   1.000
_cell.angle_alpha   90.00
_cell.angle_beta   90.00
_cell.angle_gamma   90.00
#
_symmetry.space_group_name_H-M   'P 1'
#
loop_
_entity.id
_entity.type
_entity.pdbx_description
1 polymer ?
#
loop_
_entity_poly.entity_id
_entity_poly.type
_entity_poly.pdbx_seq_one_letter_code
_entity_poly.pdbx_strand_id
1 'polypeptide(L)'
;MHQHIVHLLGADFQIGLRDADAERVVDVIAPTLDFDPSRLDHDTAAYRTFTGPSFDARAANTTAWGAADLGAANGHGNALSVAAIFAPIARSGAAAHGQLPRPDTIGLVFDEQSNGVNLVNGLHLGWGIG
;
A
#
# COMPACT_ATOMS: atom_id res chain seq x y z
N MET A 1 10.22 7.15 1.58
CA MET A 1 8.89 7.32 2.19
C MET A 1 8.96 8.09 3.51
N HIS A 2 9.70 7.63 4.54
CA HIS A 2 9.69 8.30 5.86
C HIS A 2 10.19 9.75 5.85
N GLN A 3 11.37 10.01 5.27
CA GLN A 3 12.00 11.35 5.31
C GLN A 3 11.21 12.41 4.52
N HIS A 4 10.67 12.03 3.37
CA HIS A 4 10.07 12.97 2.42
C HIS A 4 8.55 13.06 2.49
N ILE A 5 7.89 12.23 3.29
CA ILE A 5 6.41 12.24 3.42
C ILE A 5 6.05 12.23 4.91
N VAL A 6 6.35 11.14 5.61
CA VAL A 6 5.90 10.91 7.01
C VAL A 6 6.40 11.99 7.94
N HIS A 7 7.71 12.24 7.97
CA HIS A 7 8.30 13.25 8.87
C HIS A 7 7.85 14.66 8.52
N LEU A 8 7.73 15.00 7.23
CA LEU A 8 7.27 16.33 6.80
C LEU A 8 5.81 16.59 7.17
N LEU A 9 4.98 15.55 7.14
CA LEU A 9 3.56 15.64 7.47
C LEU A 9 3.26 15.36 8.95
N GLY A 10 4.27 14.94 9.73
CA GLY A 10 4.07 14.48 11.11
C GLY A 10 3.12 13.28 11.20
N ALA A 11 3.05 12.45 10.17
CA ALA A 11 2.13 11.31 10.12
C ALA A 11 2.69 10.13 10.93
N ASP A 12 1.82 9.38 11.62
CA ASP A 12 2.19 8.14 12.31
C ASP A 12 2.06 6.94 11.36
N PHE A 13 2.99 6.84 10.41
CA PHE A 13 3.02 5.76 9.42
C PHE A 13 4.45 5.25 9.18
N GLN A 14 4.62 3.94 9.05
CA GLN A 14 5.91 3.29 8.86
C GLN A 14 5.82 2.21 7.79
N ILE A 15 6.86 2.07 6.97
CA ILE A 15 7.18 0.83 6.27
C ILE A 15 8.47 0.33 6.90
N GLY A 16 8.50 -0.91 7.39
CA GLY A 16 9.51 -1.35 8.35
C GLY A 16 9.24 -0.76 9.73
N LEU A 17 8.49 -1.51 10.54
CA LEU A 17 8.14 -1.19 11.91
C LEU A 17 9.39 -1.14 12.80
N ARG A 18 9.51 -0.08 13.59
CA ARG A 18 10.55 0.03 14.62
C ARG A 18 10.18 -0.80 15.85
N ASP A 19 11.17 -1.46 16.45
CA ASP A 19 10.96 -2.27 17.66
C ASP A 19 10.32 -1.48 18.82
N ALA A 20 10.70 -0.20 18.98
CA ALA A 20 10.13 0.70 19.99
C ALA A 20 8.62 0.97 19.82
N ASP A 21 8.06 0.60 18.66
CA ASP A 21 6.67 0.79 18.31
C ASP A 21 5.92 -0.54 18.17
N ALA A 22 6.53 -1.68 18.48
CA ALA A 22 5.87 -2.97 18.38
C ALA A 22 4.62 -3.05 19.28
N GLU A 23 4.67 -2.42 20.45
CA GLU A 23 3.60 -2.46 21.47
C GLU A 23 2.31 -1.75 21.06
N ARG A 24 2.36 -0.85 20.06
CA ARG A 24 1.17 -0.14 19.55
C ARG A 24 0.50 -0.83 18.36
N VAL A 25 1.09 -1.91 17.85
CA VAL A 25 0.54 -2.66 16.71
C VAL A 25 -0.46 -3.69 17.23
N VAL A 26 -1.60 -3.78 16.55
CA VAL A 26 -2.62 -4.80 16.81
C VAL A 26 -2.58 -5.86 15.73
N ASP A 27 -2.90 -7.09 16.11
CA ASP A 27 -2.91 -8.22 15.18
C ASP A 27 -3.97 -8.04 14.09
N VAL A 28 -3.57 -8.32 12.86
CA VAL A 28 -4.47 -8.52 11.73
C VAL A 28 -5.29 -9.79 11.99
N ILE A 29 -6.61 -9.65 11.91
CA ILE A 29 -7.54 -10.78 11.94
C ILE A 29 -7.59 -11.37 10.53
N ALA A 30 -7.02 -12.55 10.35
CA ALA A 30 -7.01 -13.24 9.06
C ALA A 30 -8.44 -13.58 8.61
N PRO A 31 -8.87 -13.18 7.40
CA PRO A 31 -10.16 -13.58 6.86
C PRO A 31 -10.13 -15.04 6.43
N THR A 32 -11.31 -15.66 6.33
CA THR A 32 -11.47 -16.89 5.56
C THR A 32 -11.43 -16.55 4.07
N LEU A 33 -10.54 -17.18 3.32
CA LEU A 33 -10.42 -17.01 1.88
C LEU A 33 -11.13 -18.16 1.16
N ASP A 34 -12.03 -17.82 0.25
CA ASP A 34 -12.64 -18.76 -0.70
C ASP A 34 -12.01 -18.56 -2.08
N PHE A 35 -10.71 -18.87 -2.17
CA PHE A 35 -9.93 -18.74 -3.39
C PHE A 35 -8.94 -19.89 -3.48
N ASP A 36 -9.03 -20.65 -4.58
CA ASP A 36 -8.14 -21.77 -4.87
C ASP A 36 -7.33 -21.46 -6.14
N PRO A 37 -6.05 -21.05 -6.01
CA PRO A 37 -5.23 -20.69 -7.16
C PRO A 37 -4.89 -21.87 -8.07
N SER A 38 -5.06 -23.13 -7.61
CA SER A 38 -4.84 -24.31 -8.45
C SER A 38 -5.85 -24.43 -9.60
N ARG A 39 -6.96 -23.67 -9.54
CA ARG A 39 -7.99 -23.61 -10.57
C ARG A 39 -7.69 -22.59 -11.68
N LEU A 40 -6.61 -21.82 -11.55
CA LEU A 40 -6.17 -20.88 -12.58
C LEU A 40 -5.31 -21.58 -13.62
N ASP A 41 -5.39 -21.13 -14.87
CA ASP A 41 -4.51 -21.60 -15.93
C ASP A 41 -3.04 -21.22 -15.63
N HIS A 42 -2.15 -22.21 -15.70
CA HIS A 42 -0.76 -22.07 -15.23
C HIS A 42 0.09 -21.07 -16.02
N ASP A 43 -0.29 -20.73 -17.26
CA ASP A 43 0.44 -19.78 -18.10
C ASP A 43 0.00 -18.32 -17.91
N THR A 44 -0.98 -18.07 -17.04
CA THR A 44 -1.54 -16.73 -16.82
C THR A 44 -0.73 -15.86 -15.86
N ALA A 45 -0.90 -14.53 -15.99
CA ALA A 45 -0.39 -13.57 -15.03
C ALA A 45 -1.00 -13.77 -13.63
N ALA A 46 -2.30 -14.08 -13.56
CA ALA A 46 -3.00 -14.38 -12.31
C ALA A 46 -2.35 -15.53 -11.55
N TYR A 47 -2.10 -16.68 -12.20
CA TYR A 47 -1.45 -17.82 -11.56
C TYR A 47 -0.08 -17.42 -11.00
N ARG A 48 0.77 -16.80 -11.82
CA ARG A 48 2.11 -16.36 -11.39
C ARG A 48 2.09 -15.40 -10.20
N THR A 49 1.11 -14.49 -10.14
CA THR A 49 0.98 -13.54 -9.03
C THR A 49 0.48 -14.22 -7.75
N PHE A 50 -0.55 -15.07 -7.83
CA PHE A 50 -1.16 -15.69 -6.65
C PHE A 50 -0.40 -16.91 -6.12
N THR A 51 0.41 -17.57 -6.95
CA THR A 51 1.24 -18.72 -6.55
C THR A 51 2.73 -18.37 -6.46
N GLY A 52 3.09 -17.09 -6.48
CA GLY A 52 4.44 -16.61 -6.23
C GLY A 52 4.86 -16.82 -4.77
N PRO A 53 5.46 -15.83 -4.10
CA PRO A 53 5.67 -15.91 -2.65
C PRO A 53 4.33 -16.17 -1.94
N SER A 54 4.30 -17.15 -1.04
CA SER A 54 3.09 -17.48 -0.28
C SER A 54 2.59 -16.24 0.47
N PHE A 55 1.31 -15.91 0.29
CA PHE A 55 0.65 -14.85 1.04
C PHE A 55 -0.24 -15.51 2.11
N ASP A 56 0.08 -15.26 3.38
CA ASP A 56 -0.82 -15.54 4.50
C ASP A 56 -1.02 -14.23 5.25
N ALA A 57 -2.26 -13.85 5.51
CA ALA A 57 -2.58 -12.67 6.32
C ALA A 57 -1.92 -12.75 7.72
N ARG A 58 -1.70 -13.95 8.26
CA ARG A 58 -0.99 -14.16 9.54
C ARG A 58 0.48 -13.74 9.48
N ALA A 59 1.10 -13.70 8.30
CA ALA A 59 2.47 -13.23 8.14
C ALA A 59 2.59 -11.79 8.65
N ALA A 60 1.55 -10.96 8.46
CA ALA A 60 1.50 -9.58 8.93
C ALA A 60 1.71 -9.41 10.44
N ASN A 61 1.44 -10.44 11.23
CA ASN A 61 1.57 -10.43 12.70
C ASN A 61 2.95 -10.93 13.17
N THR A 62 3.85 -11.27 12.26
CA THR A 62 5.20 -11.73 12.61
C THR A 62 6.17 -10.57 12.75
N THR A 63 7.12 -10.65 13.69
CA THR A 63 8.19 -9.65 13.83
C THR A 63 9.02 -9.50 12.56
N ALA A 64 9.28 -10.62 11.86
CA ALA A 64 10.04 -10.62 10.61
C ALA A 64 9.32 -9.83 9.50
N TRP A 65 7.99 -9.98 9.39
CA TRP A 65 7.20 -9.14 8.50
C TRP A 65 7.26 -7.69 8.94
N GLY A 66 6.95 -7.39 10.21
CA GLY A 66 6.92 -6.03 10.72
C GLY A 66 8.20 -5.27 10.43
N ALA A 67 9.37 -5.87 10.70
CA ALA A 67 10.67 -5.24 10.47
C ALA A 67 11.06 -5.09 8.98
N ALA A 68 10.38 -5.76 8.05
CA ALA A 68 10.75 -5.75 6.64
C ALA A 68 10.30 -4.45 5.93
N ASP A 69 11.15 -3.92 5.04
CA ASP A 69 10.81 -2.79 4.18
C ASP A 69 10.11 -3.27 2.90
N LEU A 70 8.80 -3.51 3.00
CA LEU A 70 7.96 -3.98 1.88
C LEU A 70 6.98 -2.90 1.45
N GLY A 71 7.43 -1.99 0.59
CA GLY A 71 6.65 -0.82 0.17
C GLY A 71 5.28 -1.11 -0.48
N ALA A 72 5.07 -2.33 -0.97
CA ALA A 72 3.80 -2.75 -1.56
C ALA A 72 2.76 -3.29 -0.56
N ALA A 73 3.17 -3.69 0.65
CA ALA A 73 2.31 -4.50 1.53
C ALA A 73 2.46 -4.25 3.03
N ASN A 74 3.61 -3.75 3.49
CA ASN A 74 3.92 -3.67 4.92
C ASN A 74 3.88 -2.23 5.48
N GLY A 75 2.79 -1.53 5.20
CA GLY A 75 2.53 -0.23 5.82
C GLY A 75 1.88 -0.41 7.20
N HIS A 76 2.54 0.07 8.26
CA HIS A 76 1.98 0.18 9.60
C HIS A 76 1.53 1.62 9.87
N GLY A 77 0.26 1.79 10.23
CA GLY A 77 -0.31 3.09 10.54
C GLY A 77 -1.76 2.97 10.99
N ASN A 78 -2.47 4.08 10.97
CA ASN A 78 -3.89 4.14 11.31
C ASN A 78 -4.64 5.02 10.29
N ALA A 79 -5.97 5.06 10.40
CA ALA A 79 -6.80 5.82 9.46
C ALA A 79 -6.40 7.31 9.39
N LEU A 80 -6.01 7.91 10.52
CA LEU A 80 -5.60 9.31 10.56
C LEU A 80 -4.28 9.53 9.84
N SER A 81 -3.28 8.65 10.02
CA SER A 81 -1.99 8.81 9.35
C SER A 81 -2.07 8.57 7.84
N VAL A 82 -2.90 7.62 7.41
CA VAL A 82 -3.22 7.45 5.98
C VAL A 82 -3.90 8.71 5.43
N ALA A 83 -4.94 9.22 6.10
CA ALA A 83 -5.61 10.44 5.67
C ALA A 83 -4.66 11.64 5.60
N ALA A 84 -3.74 11.78 6.56
CA ALA A 84 -2.73 12.83 6.56
C ALA A 84 -1.78 12.73 5.37
N ILE A 85 -1.36 11.52 4.98
CA ILE A 85 -0.47 11.26 3.83
C ILE A 85 -1.17 11.58 2.50
N PHE A 86 -2.47 11.26 2.37
CA PHE A 86 -3.23 11.52 1.16
C PHE A 86 -3.81 12.93 1.07
N ALA A 87 -3.94 13.66 2.19
CA ALA A 87 -4.52 15.00 2.22
C ALA A 87 -3.88 16.01 1.24
N PRO A 88 -2.55 16.02 1.01
CA PRO A 88 -1.96 16.92 0.03
C PRO A 88 -2.44 16.65 -1.40
N ILE A 89 -2.69 15.39 -1.78
CA ILE A 89 -3.23 15.05 -3.11
C ILE A 89 -4.61 15.71 -3.30
N ALA A 90 -5.48 15.61 -2.28
CA ALA A 90 -6.81 16.20 -2.31
C ALA A 90 -6.82 17.74 -2.23
N ARG A 91 -5.70 18.36 -1.84
CA ARG A 91 -5.57 19.81 -1.65
C ARG A 91 -4.55 20.46 -2.59
N SER A 92 -4.34 19.87 -3.77
CA SER A 92 -3.42 20.39 -4.80
C SER A 92 -2.02 20.67 -4.24
N GLY A 93 -1.50 19.74 -3.43
CA GLY A 93 -0.20 19.80 -2.79
C GLY A 93 -0.17 20.52 -1.44
N ALA A 94 -1.26 21.14 -0.96
CA ALA A 94 -1.20 21.86 0.31
C ALA A 94 -1.01 20.90 1.51
N ALA A 95 0.00 21.20 2.34
CA ALA A 95 0.35 20.48 3.56
C ALA A 95 0.44 21.44 4.75
N ALA A 96 0.46 20.89 5.98
CA ALA A 96 0.56 21.71 7.20
C ALA A 96 1.81 22.61 7.23
N HIS A 97 2.90 22.16 6.59
CA HIS A 97 4.19 22.87 6.54
C HIS A 97 4.70 23.07 5.10
N GLY A 98 3.84 23.63 4.23
CA GLY A 98 4.23 24.03 2.89
C GLY A 98 3.45 23.29 1.80
N GLN A 99 4.12 23.00 0.69
CA GLN A 99 3.50 22.36 -0.47
C GLN A 99 4.28 21.13 -0.89
N LEU A 100 3.60 19.98 -0.95
CA LEU A 100 4.18 18.69 -1.27
C LEU A 100 3.13 17.74 -1.85
N PRO A 101 3.41 17.08 -2.98
CA PRO A 101 4.24 17.53 -4.11
C PRO A 101 3.75 18.88 -4.70
N ARG A 102 4.47 19.42 -5.69
CA ARG A 102 3.99 20.60 -6.44
C ARG A 102 2.66 20.29 -7.13
N PRO A 103 1.76 21.28 -7.34
CA PRO A 103 0.45 21.04 -7.95
C PRO A 103 0.54 20.32 -9.29
N ASP A 104 1.46 20.75 -10.16
CA ASP A 104 1.66 20.12 -11.47
C ASP A 104 2.08 18.66 -11.35
N THR A 105 2.87 18.31 -10.33
CA THR A 105 3.25 16.92 -10.03
C THR A 105 2.08 16.11 -9.48
N ILE A 106 1.22 16.72 -8.64
CA ILE A 106 -0.01 16.09 -8.18
C ILE A 106 -0.92 15.76 -9.36
N GLY A 107 -1.01 16.63 -10.37
CA GLY A 107 -1.81 16.37 -11.57
C GLY A 107 -1.41 15.07 -12.29
N LEU A 108 -0.12 14.73 -12.31
CA LEU A 108 0.40 13.55 -12.99
C LEU A 108 -0.11 12.23 -12.39
N VAL A 109 -0.44 12.18 -11.09
CA VAL A 109 -0.93 10.91 -10.48
C VAL A 109 -2.30 10.49 -11.04
N PHE A 110 -3.02 11.44 -11.64
CA PHE A 110 -4.32 11.22 -12.27
C PHE A 110 -4.24 11.02 -13.79
N ASP A 111 -3.04 11.08 -14.38
CA ASP A 111 -2.85 10.78 -15.80
C ASP A 111 -3.02 9.28 -16.05
N GLU A 112 -4.05 8.91 -16.81
CA GLU A 112 -4.42 7.52 -17.05
C GLU A 112 -3.31 6.78 -17.81
N GLN A 113 -2.69 5.78 -17.17
CA GLN A 113 -1.65 4.93 -17.75
C GLN A 113 -2.24 3.66 -18.37
N SER A 114 -3.36 3.17 -17.84
CA SER A 114 -4.11 2.06 -18.43
C SER A 114 -5.57 2.05 -17.98
N ASN A 115 -6.45 1.52 -18.82
CA ASN A 115 -7.86 1.36 -18.51
C ASN A 115 -8.41 0.11 -19.21
N GLY A 116 -8.75 -0.91 -18.42
CA GLY A 116 -9.23 -2.18 -18.95
C GLY A 116 -9.28 -3.28 -17.91
N VAL A 117 -9.50 -4.51 -18.40
CA VAL A 117 -9.52 -5.70 -17.57
C VAL A 117 -8.10 -6.00 -17.07
N ASN A 118 -7.93 -6.00 -15.75
CA ASN A 118 -6.68 -6.38 -15.11
C ASN A 118 -6.47 -7.90 -15.23
N LEU A 119 -5.31 -8.30 -15.74
CA LEU A 119 -5.01 -9.71 -16.03
C LEU A 119 -4.80 -10.58 -14.79
N VAL A 120 -4.71 -9.99 -13.59
CA VAL A 120 -4.54 -10.73 -12.33
C VAL A 120 -5.88 -10.97 -11.66
N ASN A 121 -6.65 -9.92 -11.40
CA ASN A 121 -7.91 -10.04 -10.64
C ASN A 121 -9.18 -10.04 -11.52
N GLY A 122 -9.05 -9.82 -12.83
CA GLY A 122 -10.17 -9.82 -13.77
C GLY A 122 -11.11 -8.61 -13.66
N LEU A 123 -10.85 -7.67 -12.74
CA LEU A 123 -11.64 -6.47 -12.58
C LEU A 123 -11.30 -5.45 -13.67
N HIS A 124 -12.29 -4.67 -14.10
CA HIS A 124 -12.05 -3.50 -14.94
C HIS A 124 -11.52 -2.38 -14.05
N LEU A 125 -10.27 -1.96 -14.26
CA LEU A 125 -9.59 -0.94 -13.47
C LEU A 125 -8.99 0.14 -14.39
N GLY A 126 -9.04 1.39 -13.92
CA GLY A 126 -8.25 2.50 -14.45
C GLY A 126 -7.08 2.78 -13.51
N TRP A 127 -5.87 2.86 -14.05
CA TRP A 127 -4.65 3.11 -13.29
C TRP A 127 -4.03 4.44 -13.73
N GLY A 128 -3.72 5.28 -12.74
CA GLY A 128 -2.86 6.45 -12.92
C GLY A 128 -1.39 6.08 -12.71
N ILE A 129 -0.57 7.04 -12.28
CA ILE A 129 0.81 6.78 -11.87
C ILE A 129 0.82 6.34 -10.40
N GLY A 130 0.90 5.03 -10.17
CA GLY A 130 0.94 4.42 -8.84
C GLY A 130 0.33 3.03 -8.83
#